data_AF-A0A0F9B104-F1
#
_entry.id   AF-A0A0F9B104-F1
#
_cell.length_a   1.000
_cell.length_b   1.000
_cell.length_c   1.000
_cell.angle_alpha   90.00
_cell.angle_beta   90.00
_cell.angle_gamma   90.00
#
_symmetry.space_group_name_H-M   'P 1'
#
loop_
_entity.id
_entity.type
_entity.pdbx_description
1 polymer ?
#
loop_
_entity_poly.entity_id
_entity_poly.type
_entity_poly.pdbx_seq_one_letter_code
_entity_poly.pdbx_strand_id
1 'polypeptide(L)'
;MEALDDKTLGELRAKSKSSLFFLAYFVLGFTDLTKEIHRPICRALQNYTVNTRMAIVLPRTWFKSSIGSIAYPIWRAINDPNVRVLIAQNTMTNAKKKVNSIKAIFDTNELLQVLFPELMPTGRAPWSAECLTVNRRLAAPEGTFEPAGTGTAVTSRHYDVVIQDD
;
A
#
# COMPACT_ATOMS: atom_id res chain seq x y z
N MET A 1 22.76 13.00 -6.06
CA MET A 1 21.60 12.77 -6.94
C MET A 1 21.20 14.13 -7.47
N GLU A 2 21.29 14.35 -8.78
CA GLU A 2 20.86 15.61 -9.39
C GLU A 2 19.37 15.81 -9.04
N ALA A 3 19.00 16.98 -8.52
CA ALA A 3 17.62 17.22 -8.12
C ALA A 3 16.73 17.14 -9.37
N LEU A 4 15.76 16.22 -9.37
CA LEU A 4 14.77 16.14 -10.43
C LEU A 4 14.02 17.48 -10.50
N ASP A 5 13.85 18.02 -11.70
CA ASP A 5 13.09 19.25 -11.87
C ASP A 5 11.61 19.04 -11.47
N ASP A 6 10.95 20.13 -11.07
CA ASP A 6 9.56 20.10 -10.57
C ASP A 6 8.58 19.50 -11.59
N LYS A 7 8.85 19.70 -12.89
CA LYS A 7 8.03 19.14 -13.96
C LYS A 7 8.10 17.62 -13.95
N THR A 8 9.30 17.06 -13.86
CA THR A 8 9.55 15.63 -13.82
C THR A 8 8.94 15.00 -12.58
N LEU A 9 9.08 15.65 -11.41
CA LEU A 9 8.41 15.22 -10.18
C LEU A 9 6.89 15.20 -10.32
N GLY A 10 6.31 16.23 -10.94
CA GLY A 10 4.88 16.31 -11.24
C GLY A 10 4.40 15.15 -12.13
N GLU A 11 5.15 14.85 -13.20
CA GLU A 11 4.83 13.75 -14.12
C GLU A 11 4.93 12.37 -13.43
N LEU A 12 5.98 12.14 -12.64
CA LEU A 12 6.17 10.91 -11.87
C LEU A 12 5.05 10.71 -10.85
N ARG A 13 4.65 11.79 -10.16
CA ARG A 13 3.54 11.78 -9.22
C ARG A 13 2.22 11.43 -9.91
N ALA A 14 1.94 12.03 -11.06
CA ALA A 14 0.73 11.74 -11.84
C ALA A 14 0.69 10.28 -12.34
N LYS A 15 1.82 9.75 -12.84
CA LYS A 15 1.95 8.35 -13.27
C LYS A 15 1.77 7.37 -12.10
N SER A 16 2.34 7.71 -10.94
CA SER A 16 2.22 6.88 -9.73
C SER A 16 0.80 6.82 -9.20
N LYS A 17 0.06 7.93 -9.23
CA LYS A 17 -1.38 7.96 -8.88
C LYS A 17 -2.23 7.18 -9.87
N SER A 18 -1.97 7.29 -11.17
CA SER A 18 -2.79 6.65 -12.21
C SER A 18 -2.45 5.18 -12.50
N SER A 19 -1.28 4.70 -12.10
CA SER A 19 -0.86 3.32 -12.35
C SER A 19 -0.14 2.68 -11.15
N LEU A 20 -0.82 1.72 -10.53
CA LEU A 20 -0.27 0.83 -9.50
C LEU A 20 0.95 0.05 -10.02
N PHE A 21 0.92 -0.41 -11.28
CA PHE A 21 2.09 -1.07 -11.87
C PHE A 21 3.27 -0.10 -11.97
N PHE A 22 3.04 1.15 -12.39
CA PHE A 22 4.09 2.16 -12.45
C PHE A 22 4.67 2.46 -11.07
N LEU A 23 3.80 2.70 -10.08
CA LEU A 23 4.22 2.91 -8.70
C LEU A 23 5.06 1.73 -8.20
N ALA A 24 4.53 0.50 -8.32
CA ALA A 24 5.21 -0.70 -7.84
C ALA A 24 6.59 -0.90 -8.46
N TYR A 25 6.69 -0.76 -9.79
CA TYR A 25 7.92 -1.03 -10.52
C TYR A 25 8.95 0.10 -10.37
N PHE A 26 8.56 1.35 -10.68
CA PHE A 26 9.49 2.46 -10.81
C PHE A 26 9.72 3.25 -9.53
N VAL A 27 8.76 3.25 -8.60
CA VAL A 27 8.87 4.02 -7.34
C VAL A 27 9.21 3.11 -6.18
N LEU A 28 8.49 1.99 -6.02
CA LEU A 28 8.70 1.08 -4.88
C LEU A 28 9.87 0.09 -5.11
N GLY A 29 10.40 0.01 -6.32
CA GLY A 29 11.56 -0.83 -6.64
C GLY A 29 11.24 -2.32 -6.84
N PHE A 30 10.00 -2.68 -7.13
CA PHE A 30 9.62 -4.08 -7.43
C PHE A 30 9.94 -4.41 -8.89
N THR A 31 11.23 -4.50 -9.21
CA THR A 31 11.74 -4.65 -10.58
C THR A 31 11.52 -6.04 -11.19
N ASP A 32 11.18 -7.04 -10.37
CA ASP A 32 10.85 -8.40 -10.84
C ASP A 32 9.45 -8.51 -11.46
N LEU A 33 8.65 -7.44 -11.42
CA LEU A 33 7.31 -7.44 -12.01
C LEU A 33 7.38 -7.33 -13.55
N THR A 34 6.82 -8.32 -14.23
CA THR A 34 6.63 -8.32 -15.68
C THR A 34 5.33 -7.66 -16.11
N LYS A 35 5.33 -7.01 -17.28
CA LYS A 35 4.15 -6.28 -17.81
C LYS A 35 3.03 -7.23 -18.21
N GLU A 36 3.36 -8.41 -18.67
CA GLU A 36 2.46 -9.41 -19.25
C GLU A 36 1.56 -10.02 -18.17
N ILE A 37 2.13 -10.33 -17.01
CA ILE A 37 1.43 -10.99 -15.90
C ILE A 37 0.86 -9.95 -14.93
N HIS A 38 1.67 -8.98 -14.51
CA HIS A 38 1.34 -8.18 -13.35
C HIS A 38 0.55 -6.92 -13.71
N ARG A 39 0.73 -6.34 -14.90
CA ARG A 39 -0.02 -5.14 -15.31
C ARG A 39 -1.54 -5.37 -15.39
N PRO A 40 -2.05 -6.50 -15.94
CA PRO A 40 -3.48 -6.80 -15.90
C PRO A 40 -4.03 -6.89 -14.47
N ILE A 41 -3.28 -7.52 -13.56
CA ILE A 41 -3.66 -7.63 -12.14
C ILE A 41 -3.71 -6.26 -11.48
N CYS A 42 -2.68 -5.43 -11.70
CA CYS A 42 -2.68 -4.06 -11.18
C CYS A 42 -3.86 -3.24 -11.69
N ARG A 43 -4.20 -3.36 -12.98
CA ARG A 43 -5.37 -2.69 -13.56
C ARG A 43 -6.68 -3.17 -12.92
N ALA A 44 -6.82 -4.47 -12.68
CA ALA A 44 -7.99 -5.02 -11.99
C ALA A 44 -8.12 -4.47 -10.56
N LEU A 45 -7.01 -4.40 -9.81
CA LEU A 45 -6.95 -3.82 -8.46
C LEU A 45 -7.26 -2.33 -8.43
N GLN A 46 -6.76 -1.56 -9.40
CA GLN A 46 -7.02 -0.13 -9.49
C GLN A 46 -8.49 0.20 -9.74
N ASN A 47 -9.24 -0.67 -10.40
CA ASN A 47 -10.66 -0.45 -10.69
C ASN A 47 -11.56 -0.87 -9.51
N TYR A 48 -11.17 -0.54 -8.28
CA TYR A 48 -11.79 -1.04 -7.04
C TYR A 48 -13.22 -0.54 -6.79
N THR A 49 -13.67 0.49 -7.51
CA THR A 49 -15.07 0.95 -7.47
C THR A 49 -16.02 0.01 -8.21
N VAL A 50 -15.51 -0.71 -9.23
CA VAL A 50 -16.24 -1.74 -9.98
C VAL A 50 -15.91 -3.12 -9.41
N ASN A 51 -14.62 -3.40 -9.21
CA ASN A 51 -14.11 -4.66 -8.71
C ASN A 51 -14.06 -4.65 -7.17
N THR A 52 -15.23 -4.66 -6.54
CA THR A 52 -15.37 -4.55 -5.08
C THR A 52 -14.95 -5.81 -4.31
N ARG A 53 -14.96 -6.98 -4.97
CA ARG A 53 -14.52 -8.27 -4.42
C ARG A 53 -13.69 -9.00 -5.46
N MET A 54 -12.46 -9.34 -5.12
CA MET A 54 -11.55 -10.01 -6.04
C MET A 54 -10.72 -11.08 -5.33
N ALA A 55 -10.43 -12.14 -6.07
CA ALA A 55 -9.44 -13.14 -5.69
C ALA A 55 -8.36 -13.17 -6.78
N ILE A 56 -7.09 -13.08 -6.36
CA ILE A 56 -5.92 -13.17 -7.25
C ILE A 56 -5.17 -14.43 -6.86
N VAL A 57 -5.08 -15.37 -7.80
CA VAL A 57 -4.39 -16.65 -7.61
C VAL A 57 -3.18 -16.68 -8.53
N LEU A 58 -2.00 -16.75 -7.94
CA LEU A 58 -0.72 -16.87 -8.63
C LEU A 58 0.14 -17.95 -7.96
N PRO A 59 1.06 -18.60 -8.70
CA PRO A 59 2.05 -19.49 -8.10
C PRO A 59 2.88 -18.79 -7.01
N ARG A 60 3.52 -19.60 -6.14
CA ARG A 60 4.53 -19.06 -5.24
C ARG A 60 5.66 -18.40 -6.03
N THR A 61 6.32 -17.42 -5.40
CA THR A 61 7.41 -16.60 -5.96
C THR A 61 7.04 -15.76 -7.19
N TRP A 62 5.75 -15.55 -7.46
CA TRP A 62 5.25 -14.65 -8.51
C TRP A 62 4.80 -13.29 -7.95
N PHE A 63 5.42 -12.86 -6.85
CA PHE A 63 5.29 -11.49 -6.30
C PHE A 63 3.86 -10.99 -6.01
N LYS A 64 2.89 -11.93 -5.84
CA LYS A 64 1.48 -11.61 -5.52
C LYS A 64 1.38 -10.70 -4.29
N SER A 65 2.15 -11.00 -3.24
CA SER A 65 2.13 -10.23 -2.00
C SER A 65 2.80 -8.86 -2.17
N SER A 66 3.80 -8.73 -3.05
CA SER A 66 4.42 -7.43 -3.35
C SER A 66 3.41 -6.49 -3.98
N ILE A 67 2.55 -6.98 -4.88
CA ILE A 67 1.49 -6.19 -5.50
C ILE A 67 0.32 -5.99 -4.53
N GLY A 68 -0.29 -7.08 -4.08
CA GLY A 68 -1.57 -7.05 -3.37
C GLY A 68 -1.46 -6.52 -1.94
N SER A 69 -0.41 -6.91 -1.21
CA SER A 69 -0.31 -6.64 0.24
C SER A 69 0.65 -5.51 0.60
N ILE A 70 1.37 -4.96 -0.39
CA ILE A 70 2.33 -3.87 -0.18
C ILE A 70 2.07 -2.72 -1.14
N ALA A 71 2.23 -2.91 -2.47
CA ALA A 71 2.09 -1.82 -3.42
C ALA A 71 0.65 -1.27 -3.48
N TYR A 72 -0.35 -2.14 -3.50
CA TYR A 72 -1.76 -1.76 -3.57
C TYR A 72 -2.23 -0.95 -2.36
N PRO A 73 -1.98 -1.36 -1.10
CA PRO A 73 -2.34 -0.53 0.06
C PRO A 73 -1.64 0.83 0.02
N ILE A 74 -0.34 0.90 -0.35
CA ILE A 74 0.37 2.17 -0.53
C ILE A 74 -0.31 3.03 -1.59
N TRP A 75 -0.64 2.46 -2.75
CA TRP A 75 -1.33 3.16 -3.84
C TRP A 75 -2.71 3.66 -3.40
N ARG A 76 -3.44 2.89 -2.59
CA ARG A 76 -4.72 3.32 -2.00
C ARG A 76 -4.52 4.53 -1.09
N ALA A 77 -3.52 4.52 -0.21
CA ALA A 77 -3.22 5.65 0.68
C ALA A 77 -2.73 6.90 -0.08
N ILE A 78 -2.01 6.73 -1.19
CA ILE A 78 -1.59 7.83 -2.07
C ILE A 78 -2.78 8.54 -2.72
N ASN A 79 -3.80 7.77 -3.12
CA ASN A 79 -4.98 8.33 -3.77
C ASN A 79 -6.04 8.80 -2.76
N ASP A 80 -6.08 8.20 -1.58
CA ASP A 80 -6.92 8.62 -0.46
C ASP A 80 -6.19 8.38 0.87
N PRO A 81 -5.59 9.44 1.48
CA PRO A 81 -4.91 9.31 2.76
C PRO A 81 -5.81 8.87 3.91
N ASN A 82 -7.13 9.03 3.78
CA ASN A 82 -8.09 8.65 4.80
C ASN A 82 -8.47 7.17 4.77
N VAL A 83 -8.05 6.43 3.74
CA VAL A 83 -8.32 5.00 3.62
C VAL A 83 -7.88 4.23 4.86
N ARG A 84 -8.70 3.27 5.29
CA ARG A 84 -8.39 2.32 6.37
C ARG A 84 -8.29 0.93 5.77
N VAL A 85 -7.09 0.38 5.76
CA VAL A 85 -6.79 -0.92 5.15
C VAL A 85 -6.48 -1.95 6.23
N LEU A 86 -7.25 -3.04 6.23
CA LEU A 86 -6.94 -4.23 7.00
C LEU A 86 -6.11 -5.20 6.17
N ILE A 87 -4.94 -5.57 6.68
CA ILE A 87 -4.09 -6.61 6.08
C ILE A 87 -4.21 -7.87 6.94
N ALA A 88 -5.01 -8.82 6.45
CA ALA A 88 -5.24 -10.11 7.08
C ALA A 88 -4.25 -11.16 6.58
N GLN A 89 -3.66 -11.93 7.49
CA GLN A 89 -2.81 -13.09 7.21
C GLN A 89 -3.24 -14.27 8.09
N ASN A 90 -2.72 -15.47 7.79
CA ASN A 90 -2.97 -16.65 8.63
C ASN A 90 -2.55 -16.44 10.11
N THR A 91 -1.52 -15.61 10.37
CA THR A 91 -1.13 -15.24 11.74
C THR A 91 -0.95 -13.73 11.89
N MET A 92 -1.22 -13.21 13.09
CA MET A 92 -0.98 -11.81 13.43
C MET A 92 0.50 -11.41 13.18
N THR A 93 1.44 -12.30 13.51
CA THR A 93 2.87 -12.07 13.26
C THR A 93 3.18 -11.86 11.78
N ASN A 94 2.58 -12.65 10.88
CA ASN A 94 2.76 -12.47 9.44
C ASN A 94 2.13 -11.16 8.95
N ALA A 95 0.97 -10.79 9.50
CA ALA A 95 0.31 -9.52 9.16
C ALA A 95 1.16 -8.31 9.57
N LYS A 96 1.70 -8.32 10.80
CA LYS A 96 2.65 -7.29 11.28
C LYS A 96 3.89 -7.19 10.39
N LYS A 97 4.40 -8.30 9.85
CA LYS A 97 5.52 -8.27 8.88
C LYS A 97 5.17 -7.48 7.62
N LYS A 98 3.96 -7.64 7.06
CA LYS A 98 3.51 -6.87 5.88
C LYS A 98 3.39 -5.39 6.18
N VAL A 99 2.78 -5.03 7.31
CA VAL A 99 2.67 -3.63 7.76
C VAL A 99 4.07 -3.03 7.98
N ASN A 100 5.00 -3.78 8.58
CA ASN A 100 6.39 -3.35 8.72
C ASN A 100 7.10 -3.16 7.39
N SER A 101 6.84 -3.99 6.36
CA SER A 101 7.38 -3.76 5.02
C SER A 101 6.86 -2.47 4.41
N ILE A 102 5.57 -2.15 4.58
CA ILE A 102 5.00 -0.87 4.15
C ILE A 102 5.67 0.28 4.90
N LYS A 103 5.77 0.19 6.24
CA LYS A 103 6.45 1.18 7.07
C LYS A 103 7.88 1.43 6.61
N ALA A 104 8.65 0.36 6.38
CA ALA A 104 10.02 0.46 5.92
C ALA A 104 10.13 1.21 4.59
N ILE A 105 9.21 0.97 3.64
CA ILE A 105 9.16 1.72 2.38
C ILE A 105 8.93 3.21 2.63
N PHE A 106 7.97 3.58 3.48
CA PHE A 106 7.73 4.99 3.83
C PHE A 106 8.96 5.63 4.51
N ASP A 107 9.68 4.87 5.35
CA ASP A 107 10.84 5.37 6.10
C ASP A 107 12.11 5.50 5.24
N THR A 108 12.30 4.65 4.22
CA THR A 108 13.60 4.55 3.50
C THR A 108 13.54 4.88 2.01
N ASN A 109 12.37 4.89 1.37
CA ASN A 109 12.27 5.16 -0.06
C ASN A 109 12.24 6.67 -0.31
N GLU A 110 13.41 7.26 -0.58
CA GLU A 110 13.57 8.70 -0.84
C GLU A 110 12.68 9.20 -1.98
N LEU A 111 12.53 8.42 -3.06
CA LEU A 111 11.69 8.82 -4.20
C LEU A 111 10.22 8.90 -3.79
N LEU A 112 9.71 7.95 -3.00
CA LEU A 112 8.35 8.00 -2.47
C LEU A 112 8.16 9.21 -1.56
N GLN A 113 9.13 9.50 -0.68
CA GLN A 113 9.10 10.64 0.23
C GLN A 113 9.06 11.97 -0.52
N VAL A 114 9.88 12.12 -1.57
CA VAL A 114 9.90 13.31 -2.42
C VAL A 114 8.62 13.45 -3.25
N LEU A 115 8.07 12.35 -3.76
CA LEU A 115 6.85 12.37 -4.57
C LEU A 115 5.59 12.63 -3.73
N PHE A 116 5.55 12.22 -2.46
CA PHE A 116 4.36 12.31 -1.59
C PHE A 116 4.69 12.78 -0.16
N PRO A 117 5.35 13.95 0.01
CA PRO A 117 5.78 14.44 1.32
C PRO A 117 4.61 14.65 2.27
N GLU A 118 3.41 14.93 1.74
CA GLU A 118 2.20 15.14 2.54
C GLU A 118 1.72 13.90 3.29
N LEU A 119 2.16 12.69 2.92
CA LEU A 119 1.80 11.44 3.58
C LEU A 119 2.75 11.06 4.72
N MET A 120 3.92 11.71 4.81
CA MET A 120 4.97 11.32 5.74
C MET A 120 4.54 11.50 7.19
N PRO A 121 4.97 10.62 8.11
CA PRO A 121 4.60 10.71 9.52
C PRO A 121 5.10 12.03 10.13
N THR A 122 4.20 12.71 10.85
CA THR A 122 4.52 13.96 11.57
C THR A 122 4.82 13.73 13.05
N GLY A 123 4.88 12.47 13.50
CA GLY A 123 5.04 12.07 14.90
C GLY A 123 3.77 12.14 15.75
N ARG A 124 2.64 12.59 15.18
CA ARG A 124 1.36 12.75 15.90
C ARG A 124 0.46 11.50 15.88
N ALA A 125 0.70 10.60 14.94
CA ALA A 125 -0.13 9.42 14.71
C ALA A 125 0.68 8.13 14.94
N PRO A 126 0.01 7.00 15.23
CA PRO A 126 0.70 5.72 15.40
C PRO A 126 1.56 5.34 14.19
N TRP A 127 2.81 4.94 14.46
CA TRP A 127 3.78 4.57 13.44
C TRP A 127 4.50 3.26 13.80
N SER A 128 3.74 2.18 13.93
CA SER A 128 4.25 0.86 14.34
C SER A 128 3.70 -0.27 13.46
N ALA A 129 4.21 -1.49 13.68
CA ALA A 129 3.73 -2.70 13.02
C ALA A 129 2.26 -3.03 13.34
N GLU A 130 1.74 -2.51 14.45
CA GLU A 130 0.39 -2.78 14.96
C GLU A 130 -0.65 -1.79 14.44
N CYS A 131 -0.21 -0.57 14.16
CA CYS A 131 -1.04 0.49 13.62
C CYS A 131 -0.12 1.49 12.93
N LEU A 132 -0.23 1.57 11.61
CA LEU A 132 0.55 2.49 10.79
C LEU A 132 -0.39 3.53 10.19
N THR A 133 -0.19 4.80 10.55
CA THR A 133 -1.06 5.90 10.10
C THR A 133 -0.27 6.95 9.37
N VAL A 134 -0.55 7.13 8.08
CA VAL A 134 0.02 8.22 7.28
C VAL A 134 -0.58 9.54 7.72
N ASN A 135 0.08 10.65 7.38
CA ASN A 135 -0.48 11.96 7.66
C ASN A 135 -1.78 12.17 6.85
N ARG A 136 -2.90 12.29 7.57
CA ARG A 136 -4.26 12.33 7.03
C ARG A 136 -5.16 13.18 7.92
N ARG A 137 -6.37 13.49 7.43
CA ARG A 137 -7.34 14.35 8.16
C ARG A 137 -8.36 13.56 8.99
N LEU A 138 -8.63 12.31 8.61
CA LEU A 138 -9.63 11.48 9.28
C LEU A 138 -9.20 11.14 10.72
N ALA A 139 -10.05 11.54 11.68
CA ALA A 139 -9.96 11.10 13.07
C ALA A 139 -10.78 9.82 13.25
N ALA A 140 -10.15 8.67 13.03
CA ALA A 140 -10.76 7.35 13.19
C ALA A 140 -9.91 6.47 14.12
N PRO A 141 -10.51 5.50 14.83
CA PRO A 141 -9.78 4.58 15.69
C PRO A 141 -8.86 3.63 14.91
N GLU A 142 -9.16 3.37 13.63
CA GLU A 142 -8.29 2.62 12.72
C GLU A 142 -7.15 3.48 12.19
N GLY A 143 -5.94 2.93 12.15
CA GLY A 143 -4.85 3.47 11.34
C GLY A 143 -5.12 3.36 9.83
N THR A 144 -4.18 3.86 9.04
CA THR A 144 -4.21 3.68 7.57
C THR A 144 -3.98 2.22 7.20
N PHE A 145 -3.07 1.54 7.91
CA PHE A 145 -2.79 0.12 7.76
C PHE A 145 -2.80 -0.57 9.11
N GLU A 146 -3.66 -1.56 9.27
CA GLU A 146 -3.73 -2.39 10.48
C GLU A 146 -3.59 -3.89 10.12
N PRO A 147 -2.83 -4.66 10.91
CA PRO A 147 -2.68 -6.10 10.71
C PRO A 147 -3.82 -6.87 11.41
N ALA A 148 -4.20 -8.02 10.84
CA ALA A 148 -5.04 -9.01 11.51
C ALA A 148 -4.58 -10.45 11.24
N GLY A 149 -4.73 -11.31 12.25
CA GLY A 149 -4.68 -12.76 12.07
C GLY A 149 -6.08 -13.31 11.83
N THR A 150 -6.23 -14.33 10.97
CA THR A 150 -7.51 -14.98 10.66
C THR A 150 -8.27 -15.50 11.89
N GLY A 151 -7.57 -15.84 12.98
CA GLY A 151 -8.17 -16.26 14.26
C GLY A 151 -8.46 -15.12 15.25
N THR A 152 -8.16 -13.86 14.92
CA THR A 152 -8.39 -12.71 15.81
C THR A 152 -9.72 -12.06 15.47
N ALA A 153 -10.62 -11.95 16.45
CA ALA A 153 -11.84 -11.18 16.29
C ALA A 153 -11.50 -9.68 16.15
N VAL A 154 -11.69 -9.13 14.95
CA VAL A 154 -11.58 -7.69 14.71
C VAL A 154 -12.99 -7.11 14.79
N THR A 155 -13.38 -6.64 15.97
CA THR A 155 -14.72 -6.08 16.23
C THR A 155 -14.67 -4.55 16.32
N SER A 156 -15.80 -3.90 16.01
CA SER A 156 -15.96 -2.44 16.11
C SER A 156 -14.95 -1.62 15.30
N ARG A 157 -14.58 -2.15 14.12
CA ARG A 157 -13.67 -1.51 13.15
C ARG A 157 -14.34 -1.44 11.78
N HIS A 158 -14.13 -0.34 11.06
CA HIS A 158 -14.75 -0.05 9.76
C HIS A 158 -13.68 0.14 8.69
N TYR A 159 -13.22 -0.94 8.07
CA TYR A 159 -12.21 -0.84 7.01
C TYR A 159 -12.85 -0.56 5.66
N ASP A 160 -12.19 0.30 4.88
CA ASP A 160 -12.57 0.60 3.50
C ASP A 160 -12.02 -0.47 2.54
N VAL A 161 -10.97 -1.18 2.96
CA VAL A 161 -10.32 -2.26 2.20
C VAL A 161 -9.90 -3.37 3.15
N VAL A 162 -10.22 -4.61 2.78
CA VAL A 162 -9.70 -5.82 3.45
C VAL A 162 -8.88 -6.60 2.43
N ILE A 163 -7.61 -6.84 2.75
CA ILE A 163 -6.67 -7.59 1.93
C ILE A 163 -6.29 -8.85 2.69
N GLN A 164 -6.64 -10.00 2.12
CA GLN A 164 -6.25 -11.31 2.65
C GLN A 164 -5.16 -11.90 1.75
N ASP A 165 -4.03 -12.30 2.33
CA ASP A 165 -2.89 -12.89 1.59
C ASP A 165 -2.30 -14.08 2.38
N ASP A 166 -2.11 -15.19 1.68
CA ASP A 166 -1.50 -16.45 2.13
C ASP A 166 -0.96 -17.21 0.90
#